data_AF-A0A077WRR9-F1
#
_entry.id   AF-A0A077WRR9-F1
#
_cell.length_a   1.000
_cell.length_b   1.000
_cell.length_c   1.000
_cell.angle_alpha   90.00
_cell.angle_beta   90.00
_cell.angle_gamma   90.00
#
_symmetry.space_group_name_H-M   'P 1'
#
loop_
_entity.id
_entity.type
_entity.pdbx_description
1 polymer ?
#
loop_
_entity_poly.entity_id
_entity_poly.type
_entity_poly.pdbx_seq_one_letter_code
_entity_poly.pdbx_strand_id
1 'polypeptide(L)'
;MSDFASNPDVDALFEDDPGPIDTIDDDDDDDLKLDDADTKVWLVKVPKFLAQKWKEVDQDDVNLGSVRIYDQPPPGRSSRISLILPEGEATNIPKEYLIHIPPAEATNKFVFTEGENGSKTISGTVHHECTATPTHVDSYRGIMRKRVMEAETPQRSVQEIGKSNQPMFVPGAGSALANTGFSDFTPSKRQKADNKEKATRMPRNELMDVLFVAFDRYPYWSFKGLLEHIRQPSQYLKEVLNDICILNKRGPYAGNYQLKPEYVQRSTAAEQSSGAAKDSGTPSSGDEDEDEEEAMETIHV
;
A
#
# COMPACT_ATOMS: atom_id res chain seq x y z
N MET A 1 39.16 23.30 77.38
CA MET A 1 38.67 22.10 78.08
C MET A 1 37.64 21.48 77.15
N SER A 2 38.07 20.58 76.27
CA SER A 2 38.11 19.11 76.51
C SER A 2 36.69 18.54 76.32
N ASP A 3 36.38 17.58 75.44
CA ASP A 3 37.19 16.49 74.92
C ASP A 3 36.66 15.97 73.57
N PHE A 4 37.63 15.41 72.84
CA PHE A 4 37.51 14.55 71.67
C PHE A 4 37.03 13.17 72.15
N ALA A 5 35.93 12.65 71.60
CA ALA A 5 35.56 11.25 71.78
C ALA A 5 35.18 10.65 70.43
N SER A 6 36.17 9.99 69.84
CA SER A 6 36.05 9.03 68.74
C SER A 6 35.15 7.88 69.12
N ASN A 7 34.22 7.51 68.24
CA ASN A 7 33.85 6.11 68.07
C ASN A 7 33.86 5.76 66.58
N PRO A 8 34.63 4.74 66.17
CA PRO A 8 34.74 4.28 64.79
C PRO A 8 33.58 3.31 64.47
N ASP A 9 33.46 3.00 63.18
CA ASP A 9 32.73 1.87 62.62
C ASP A 9 31.21 2.01 62.45
N VAL A 10 30.83 2.54 61.28
CA VAL A 10 29.69 2.02 60.52
C VAL A 10 30.07 1.90 59.04
N ASP A 11 30.36 0.65 58.67
CA ASP A 11 30.41 0.04 57.34
C ASP A 11 30.32 0.97 56.12
N ALA A 12 31.48 1.24 55.53
CA ALA A 12 31.61 1.61 54.13
C ALA A 12 31.36 0.37 53.26
N LEU A 13 30.09 0.04 53.01
CA LEU A 13 29.65 -0.91 51.98
C LEU A 13 29.25 -0.16 50.70
N PHE A 14 30.22 0.53 50.10
CA PHE A 14 30.14 1.04 48.73
C PHE A 14 31.42 0.65 47.99
N GLU A 15 31.62 -0.65 47.79
CA GLU A 15 32.41 -1.15 46.67
C GLU A 15 31.48 -1.34 45.48
N ASP A 16 30.95 -0.22 44.95
CA ASP A 16 30.59 -0.16 43.53
C ASP A 16 31.84 0.36 42.83
N ASP A 17 32.69 -0.58 42.41
CA ASP A 17 33.75 -0.33 41.43
C ASP A 17 33.06 0.12 40.13
N PRO A 18 33.12 1.41 39.75
CA PRO A 18 32.64 1.80 38.44
C PRO A 18 33.65 1.23 37.46
N GLY A 19 33.32 0.08 36.88
CA GLY A 19 34.10 -0.54 35.82
C GLY A 19 34.49 0.48 34.74
N PRO A 20 35.54 0.19 33.95
CA PRO A 20 36.13 1.15 33.03
C PRO A 20 35.01 1.75 32.18
N ILE A 21 34.86 3.07 32.27
CA ILE A 21 33.97 3.83 31.41
C ILE A 21 34.38 3.47 29.98
N ASP A 22 33.52 2.76 29.27
CA ASP A 22 33.66 2.62 27.82
C ASP A 22 33.82 4.05 27.33
N THR A 23 35.00 4.35 26.79
CA THR A 23 35.23 5.56 26.03
C THR A 23 34.13 5.56 25.00
N ILE A 24 33.13 6.41 25.22
CA ILE A 24 32.22 6.84 24.16
C ILE A 24 33.19 7.30 23.10
N ASP A 25 33.30 6.53 22.02
CA ASP A 25 33.85 7.04 20.77
C ASP A 25 32.91 8.20 20.44
N ASP A 26 33.28 9.38 20.95
CA ASP A 26 32.71 10.65 20.56
C ASP A 26 33.09 10.76 19.09
N ASP A 27 32.20 10.29 18.23
CA ASP A 27 32.28 10.54 16.80
C ASP A 27 32.38 12.06 16.63
N ASP A 28 33.59 12.57 16.40
CA ASP A 28 33.94 13.98 16.11
C ASP A 28 33.12 14.56 14.92
N ASP A 29 32.30 13.74 14.27
CA ASP A 29 31.42 14.07 13.14
C ASP A 29 30.24 14.99 13.51
N ASP A 30 29.96 15.18 14.80
CA ASP A 30 28.90 16.09 15.27
C ASP A 30 29.39 17.45 15.80
N ASP A 31 30.70 17.71 15.79
CA ASP A 31 31.26 18.98 16.25
C ASP A 31 31.03 20.14 15.26
N LEU A 32 30.46 21.23 15.78
CA LEU A 32 30.23 22.46 15.01
C LEU A 32 31.43 23.41 15.17
N LYS A 33 32.11 23.73 14.05
CA LYS A 33 33.18 24.72 14.06
C LYS A 33 32.63 26.13 14.23
N LEU A 34 33.18 26.87 15.20
CA LEU A 34 32.70 28.18 15.65
C LEU A 34 33.62 29.35 15.24
N ASP A 35 34.63 29.09 14.41
CA ASP A 35 35.70 30.04 14.09
C ASP A 35 35.19 31.37 13.52
N ASP A 36 34.14 31.32 12.69
CA ASP A 36 33.56 32.50 12.04
C ASP A 36 32.31 33.05 12.76
N ALA A 37 32.10 32.73 14.03
CA ALA A 37 30.91 33.17 14.76
C ALA A 37 30.78 34.70 14.86
N ASP A 38 31.89 35.44 14.91
CA ASP A 38 31.91 36.91 14.97
C ASP A 38 31.73 37.57 13.59
N THR A 39 31.75 36.79 12.51
CA THR A 39 31.56 37.31 11.14
C THR A 39 30.14 37.83 10.98
N LYS A 40 30.01 39.13 10.68
CA LYS A 40 28.71 39.78 10.47
C LYS A 40 28.28 39.66 9.02
N VAL A 41 27.11 39.05 8.79
CA VAL A 41 26.54 38.86 7.47
C VAL A 41 25.21 39.61 7.32
N TRP A 42 24.84 39.94 6.08
CA TRP A 42 23.58 40.61 5.76
C TRP A 42 22.62 39.63 5.09
N LEU A 43 21.39 39.57 5.58
CA LEU A 43 20.34 38.75 5.01
C LEU A 43 19.47 39.62 4.09
N VAL A 44 19.60 39.47 2.77
CA VAL A 44 18.83 40.28 1.82
C VAL A 44 17.70 39.45 1.18
N LYS A 45 16.46 39.88 1.39
CA LYS A 45 15.28 39.34 0.69
C LYS A 45 15.22 39.90 -0.73
N VAL A 46 15.44 39.02 -1.70
CA VAL A 46 15.44 39.36 -3.14
C VAL A 46 14.15 38.88 -3.82
N PRO A 47 13.58 39.64 -4.78
CA PRO A 47 12.41 39.20 -5.53
C PRO A 47 12.66 37.90 -6.33
N LYS A 48 11.66 37.01 -6.39
CA LYS A 48 11.79 35.68 -7.02
C LYS A 48 12.28 35.71 -8.47
N PHE A 49 11.80 36.65 -9.28
CA PHE A 49 12.19 36.76 -10.69
C PHE A 49 13.67 37.16 -10.86
N LEU A 50 14.23 37.92 -9.91
CA LEU A 50 15.65 38.27 -9.90
C LEU A 50 16.50 37.07 -9.47
N ALA A 51 16.08 36.38 -8.41
CA ALA A 51 16.75 35.16 -7.95
C ALA A 51 16.75 34.04 -9.03
N GLN A 52 15.64 33.88 -9.76
CA GLN A 52 15.56 32.95 -10.89
C GLN A 52 16.57 33.28 -11.99
N LYS A 53 16.76 34.56 -12.30
CA LYS A 53 17.75 34.98 -13.30
C LYS A 53 19.18 34.72 -12.88
N TRP A 54 19.51 34.97 -11.62
CA TRP A 54 20.83 34.63 -11.11
C TRP A 54 21.07 33.12 -11.10
N LYS A 55 20.02 32.31 -10.91
CA LYS A 55 20.09 30.85 -11.01
C LYS A 55 20.28 30.36 -12.46
N GLU A 56 19.86 31.12 -13.46
CA GLU A 56 20.06 30.78 -14.89
C GLU A 56 21.50 31.06 -15.38
N VAL A 57 22.33 31.73 -14.58
CA VAL A 57 23.72 32.03 -14.94
C VAL A 57 24.59 30.84 -14.54
N ASP A 58 24.94 30.00 -15.51
CA ASP A 58 25.77 28.80 -15.31
C ASP A 58 27.29 29.08 -15.35
N GLN A 59 27.68 30.34 -15.54
CA GLN A 59 29.09 30.74 -15.59
C GLN A 59 29.55 31.26 -14.23
N ASP A 60 30.63 30.67 -13.73
CA ASP A 60 31.32 31.14 -12.53
C ASP A 60 32.01 32.49 -12.80
N ASP A 61 32.20 33.28 -11.73
CA ASP A 61 32.82 34.63 -11.77
C ASP A 61 32.12 35.69 -12.65
N VAL A 62 30.83 35.53 -12.92
CA VAL A 62 30.03 36.56 -13.59
C VAL A 62 29.62 37.67 -12.62
N ASN A 63 29.90 38.92 -13.00
CA ASN A 63 29.40 40.08 -12.26
C ASN A 63 27.86 40.16 -12.37
N LEU A 64 27.14 39.79 -11.31
CA LEU A 64 25.67 39.82 -11.25
C LEU A 64 25.10 41.19 -10.87
N GLY A 65 25.93 42.12 -10.41
CA GLY A 65 25.53 43.46 -9.99
C GLY A 65 26.51 44.12 -9.02
N SER A 66 26.33 45.41 -8.81
CA SER A 66 27.11 46.22 -7.90
C SER A 66 26.20 46.82 -6.83
N VAL A 67 26.59 46.69 -5.57
CA VAL A 67 25.89 47.33 -4.44
C VAL A 67 26.51 48.71 -4.21
N ARG A 68 25.67 49.73 -4.20
CA ARG A 68 26.04 51.12 -3.96
C ARG A 68 25.49 51.58 -2.62
N ILE A 69 26.39 51.95 -1.72
CA ILE A 69 26.06 52.47 -0.38
C ILE A 69 26.25 53.98 -0.40
N TYR A 70 25.26 54.72 0.08
CA TYR A 70 25.31 56.18 0.20
C TYR A 70 25.51 56.56 1.68
N ASP A 71 26.75 56.91 2.05
CA ASP A 71 27.16 57.18 3.44
C ASP A 71 26.72 58.54 4.00
N GLN A 72 26.24 59.45 3.14
CA GLN A 72 25.74 60.77 3.55
C GLN A 72 24.22 60.88 3.34
N PRO A 73 23.41 60.37 4.27
CA PRO A 73 21.99 60.67 4.24
C PRO A 73 21.75 62.14 4.69
N PRO A 74 20.77 62.84 4.08
CA PRO A 74 20.27 64.10 4.62
C PRO A 74 19.82 63.95 6.08
N PRO A 75 19.88 65.02 6.90
CA PRO A 75 19.49 64.94 8.30
C PRO A 75 18.07 64.37 8.43
N GLY A 76 17.94 63.26 9.17
CA GLY A 76 16.67 62.56 9.41
C GLY A 76 16.34 61.38 8.46
N ARG A 77 17.27 60.94 7.59
CA ARG A 77 17.12 59.70 6.81
C ARG A 77 18.24 58.71 7.10
N SER A 78 17.95 57.42 6.97
CA SER A 78 18.96 56.35 7.00
C SER A 78 19.74 56.32 5.69
N SER A 79 20.97 55.80 5.74
CA SER A 79 21.79 55.53 4.55
C SER A 79 20.96 54.77 3.51
N ARG A 80 20.99 55.25 2.26
CA ARG A 80 20.32 54.59 1.14
C ARG A 80 21.29 53.56 0.57
N ILE A 81 20.79 52.37 0.27
CA ILE A 81 21.56 51.32 -0.39
C ILE A 81 20.80 50.93 -1.66
N SER A 82 21.50 50.90 -2.79
CA SER A 82 20.94 50.48 -4.08
C SER A 82 21.75 49.32 -4.64
N LEU A 83 21.08 48.26 -5.09
CA LEU A 83 21.65 47.19 -5.91
C LEU A 83 21.41 47.53 -7.39
N ILE A 84 22.49 47.59 -8.16
CA ILE A 84 22.49 47.96 -9.58
C ILE A 84 22.93 46.74 -10.38
N LEU A 85 22.07 46.24 -11.27
CA LEU A 85 22.43 45.15 -12.16
C LEU A 85 23.33 45.64 -13.30
N PRO A 86 24.22 44.78 -13.83
CA PRO A 86 25.03 45.12 -14.99
C PRO A 86 24.15 45.41 -16.21
N GLU A 87 24.65 46.25 -17.11
CA GLU A 87 23.99 46.55 -18.38
C GLU A 87 24.19 45.37 -19.36
N GLY A 88 23.43 44.30 -19.14
CA GLY A 88 23.31 43.14 -20.04
C GLY A 88 21.88 42.98 -20.57
N GLU A 89 21.65 41.99 -21.43
CA GLU A 89 20.40 41.71 -22.19
C GLU A 89 19.13 41.44 -21.36
N ALA A 90 19.10 41.79 -20.07
CA ALA A 90 17.92 41.70 -19.22
C ALA A 90 16.95 42.88 -19.48
N THR A 91 16.39 42.94 -20.69
CA THR A 91 15.42 43.98 -21.11
C THR A 91 14.10 43.94 -20.32
N ASN A 92 13.84 42.85 -19.60
CA ASN A 92 12.54 42.59 -18.98
C ASN A 92 12.51 42.80 -17.46
N ILE A 93 13.60 43.22 -16.83
CA ILE A 93 13.72 43.31 -15.37
C ILE A 93 14.22 44.71 -14.95
N PRO A 94 13.75 45.26 -13.81
CA PRO A 94 14.29 46.51 -13.28
C PRO A 94 15.80 46.46 -13.09
N LYS A 95 16.51 47.51 -13.52
CA LYS A 95 17.98 47.61 -13.42
C LYS A 95 18.46 48.01 -12.02
N GLU A 96 17.66 48.78 -11.29
CA GLU A 96 18.01 49.26 -9.95
C GLU A 96 16.99 48.74 -8.93
N TYR A 97 17.51 48.30 -7.78
CA TYR A 97 16.74 47.88 -6.62
C TYR A 97 17.18 48.67 -5.40
N LEU A 98 16.23 49.18 -4.64
CA LEU A 98 16.49 49.85 -3.38
C LEU A 98 16.44 48.81 -2.25
N ILE A 99 17.52 48.75 -1.47
CA ILE A 99 17.65 47.89 -0.31
C ILE A 99 17.16 48.69 0.91
N HIS A 100 16.03 48.25 1.45
CA HIS A 100 15.49 48.79 2.70
C HIS A 100 16.04 48.00 3.88
N ILE A 101 16.65 48.72 4.82
CA ILE A 101 17.04 48.17 6.13
C ILE A 101 15.94 48.59 7.12
N PRO A 102 15.17 47.65 7.69
CA PRO A 102 14.26 47.93 8.77
C PRO A 102 15.06 48.34 10.02
N PRO A 103 14.49 49.19 10.89
CA PRO A 103 15.19 49.68 12.08
C PRO A 103 15.36 48.61 13.18
N ALA A 104 14.81 47.40 13.00
CA ALA A 104 14.93 46.32 13.95
C ALA A 104 16.23 45.54 13.75
N GLU A 105 16.95 45.25 14.84
CA GLU A 105 18.13 44.41 14.82
C GLU A 105 17.74 42.94 14.62
N ALA A 106 18.51 42.23 13.79
CA ALA A 106 18.31 40.80 13.58
C ALA A 106 18.88 40.03 14.78
N THR A 107 18.01 39.59 15.69
CA THR A 107 18.41 38.76 16.84
C THR A 107 18.24 37.27 16.54
N ASN A 108 19.10 36.41 17.08
CA ASN A 108 19.02 34.95 16.99
C ASN A 108 18.96 34.38 15.56
N LYS A 109 19.74 34.96 14.65
CA LYS A 109 19.87 34.48 13.27
C LYS A 109 21.35 34.21 12.96
N PHE A 110 21.64 32.97 12.63
CA PHE A 110 23.00 32.49 12.34
C PHE A 110 22.99 31.79 10.98
N VAL A 111 24.13 31.83 10.29
CA VAL A 111 24.34 31.12 9.03
C VAL A 111 25.26 29.95 9.29
N PHE A 112 24.84 28.77 8.88
CA PHE A 112 25.61 27.54 8.96
C PHE A 112 25.85 27.01 7.56
N THR A 113 26.99 26.36 7.36
CA THR A 113 27.37 25.70 6.13
C THR A 113 27.71 24.25 6.44
N GLU A 114 27.27 23.37 5.56
CA GLU A 114 27.57 21.94 5.59
C GLU A 114 28.47 21.65 4.37
N GLY A 115 29.68 21.18 4.62
CA GLY A 115 30.61 20.77 3.56
C GLY A 115 30.21 19.41 2.98
N GLU A 116 30.75 19.08 1.80
CA GLU A 116 30.50 17.78 1.14
C GLU A 116 30.90 16.56 2.00
N ASN A 117 31.81 16.77 2.95
CA ASN A 117 32.30 15.75 3.87
C ASN A 117 31.46 15.65 5.16
N GLY A 118 30.31 16.31 5.23
CA GLY A 118 29.45 16.34 6.43
C GLY A 118 29.92 17.28 7.54
N SER A 119 31.03 18.02 7.32
CA SER A 119 31.54 18.97 8.32
C SER A 119 30.62 20.19 8.42
N LYS A 120 30.20 20.50 9.66
CA LYS A 120 29.31 21.62 9.97
C LYS A 120 30.13 22.79 10.49
N THR A 121 29.96 23.96 9.89
CA THR A 121 30.64 25.19 10.31
C THR A 121 29.66 26.35 10.41
N ILE A 122 29.86 27.25 11.37
CA ILE A 122 29.18 28.54 11.37
C ILE A 122 29.89 29.48 10.39
N SER A 123 29.13 30.19 9.55
CA SER A 123 29.66 31.18 8.61
C SER A 123 29.49 32.62 9.12
N GLY A 124 28.60 32.84 10.09
CA GLY A 124 28.45 34.15 10.72
C GLY A 124 27.10 34.41 11.38
N THR A 125 27.00 35.58 12.01
CA THR A 125 25.79 36.13 12.63
C THR A 125 25.12 37.15 11.70
N VAL A 126 23.80 37.06 11.54
CA VAL A 126 23.06 38.02 10.72
C VAL A 126 22.92 39.34 11.48
N HIS A 127 23.54 40.40 10.96
CA HIS A 127 23.50 41.73 11.57
C HIS A 127 22.33 42.57 11.08
N HIS A 128 22.07 42.55 9.77
CA HIS A 128 20.97 43.29 9.14
C HIS A 128 20.12 42.36 8.27
N GLU A 129 18.81 42.44 8.46
CA GLU A 129 17.83 41.88 7.52
C GLU A 129 17.40 42.99 6.58
N CYS A 130 17.52 42.79 5.27
CA CYS A 130 17.23 43.82 4.29
C CYS A 130 16.21 43.32 3.27
N THR A 131 15.42 44.21 2.67
CA THR A 131 14.51 43.85 1.58
C THR A 131 14.85 44.64 0.32
N ALA A 132 15.14 43.95 -0.78
CA ALA A 132 15.39 44.56 -2.08
C ALA A 132 14.07 44.79 -2.83
N THR A 133 13.78 46.05 -3.16
CA THR A 133 12.58 46.46 -3.89
C THR A 133 12.96 47.09 -5.23
N PRO A 134 12.29 46.75 -6.34
CA PRO A 134 12.60 47.35 -7.64
C PRO A 134 12.24 48.84 -7.64
N THR A 135 13.13 49.70 -8.15
CA THR A 135 12.85 51.14 -8.27
C THR A 135 11.96 51.46 -9.47
N HIS A 136 12.14 50.73 -10.58
CA HIS A 136 11.38 50.93 -11.81
C HIS A 136 10.05 50.16 -11.80
N VAL A 137 8.97 50.90 -11.52
CA VAL A 137 7.64 50.33 -11.30
C VAL A 137 7.03 49.74 -12.58
N ASP A 138 7.30 50.30 -13.76
CA ASP A 138 6.62 49.88 -15.00
C ASP A 138 7.04 48.49 -15.48
N SER A 139 8.35 48.21 -15.52
CA SER A 139 8.86 46.86 -15.83
C SER A 139 8.37 45.84 -14.80
N TYR A 140 8.34 46.22 -13.52
CA TYR A 140 7.86 45.37 -12.44
C TYR A 140 6.35 45.06 -12.56
N ARG A 141 5.51 46.03 -12.94
CA ARG A 141 4.07 45.82 -13.18
C ARG A 141 3.82 44.79 -14.29
N GLY A 142 4.63 44.80 -15.35
CA GLY A 142 4.57 43.81 -16.42
C GLY A 142 4.83 42.39 -15.91
N ILE A 143 5.88 42.21 -15.10
CA ILE A 143 6.22 40.93 -14.48
C ILE A 143 5.10 40.46 -13.54
N MET A 144 4.55 41.36 -12.71
CA MET A 144 3.45 41.00 -11.79
C MET A 144 2.18 40.61 -12.55
N ARG A 145 1.84 41.30 -13.64
CA ARG A 145 0.69 40.92 -14.49
C ARG A 145 0.87 39.54 -15.11
N LYS A 146 2.06 39.26 -15.66
CA LYS A 146 2.37 37.94 -16.24
C LYS A 146 2.25 36.83 -15.20
N ARG A 147 2.78 37.07 -13.99
CA ARG A 147 2.70 36.10 -12.89
C ARG A 147 1.26 35.84 -12.43
N VAL A 148 0.43 36.87 -12.36
CA VAL A 148 -0.99 36.73 -12.04
C VAL A 148 -1.70 35.94 -13.13
N MET A 149 -1.46 36.26 -14.41
CA MET A 149 -2.05 35.53 -15.54
C MET A 149 -1.67 34.04 -15.54
N GLU A 150 -0.40 33.70 -15.29
CA GLU A 150 0.08 32.30 -15.20
C GLU A 150 -0.48 31.57 -13.97
N ALA A 151 -0.72 32.28 -12.87
CA ALA A 151 -1.35 31.70 -11.68
C ALA A 151 -2.87 31.57 -11.84
N GLU A 152 -3.50 32.46 -12.61
CA GLU A 152 -4.93 32.46 -12.92
C GLU A 152 -5.30 31.38 -13.95
N THR A 153 -4.37 30.93 -14.79
CA THR A 153 -4.60 29.78 -15.66
C THR A 153 -4.72 28.50 -14.83
N PRO A 154 -5.90 27.86 -14.75
CA PRO A 154 -6.07 26.67 -13.94
C PRO A 154 -5.27 25.50 -14.55
N GLN A 155 -4.46 24.84 -13.74
CA GLN A 155 -3.64 23.68 -14.17
C GLN A 155 -4.48 22.46 -14.54
N ARG A 156 -5.75 22.43 -14.14
CA ARG A 156 -6.73 21.40 -14.49
C ARG A 156 -8.05 22.07 -14.85
N SER A 157 -8.54 21.81 -16.06
CA SER A 157 -9.86 22.21 -16.51
C SER A 157 -10.76 21.00 -16.63
N VAL A 158 -12.02 21.14 -16.21
CA VAL A 158 -13.04 20.13 -16.45
C VAL A 158 -13.42 20.22 -17.92
N GLN A 159 -13.14 19.16 -18.68
CA GLN A 159 -13.63 19.03 -20.03
C GLN A 159 -15.05 18.46 -19.98
N GLU A 160 -16.03 19.24 -20.43
CA GLU A 160 -17.37 18.71 -20.67
C GLU A 160 -17.32 17.85 -21.95
N ILE A 161 -17.16 16.54 -21.78
CA ILE A 161 -17.29 15.58 -22.88
C ILE A 161 -18.76 15.61 -23.30
N GLY A 162 -18.99 15.83 -24.61
CA GLY A 162 -20.26 16.27 -25.19
C GLY A 162 -21.50 15.61 -24.60
N LYS A 163 -22.53 16.44 -24.38
CA LYS A 163 -23.89 16.04 -23.98
C LYS A 163 -24.55 15.19 -25.08
N SER A 164 -24.15 13.92 -25.17
CA SER A 164 -24.97 12.87 -25.75
C SER A 164 -26.11 12.63 -24.75
N ASN A 165 -27.24 13.28 -25.00
CA ASN A 165 -28.47 13.17 -24.23
C ASN A 165 -28.89 11.70 -24.08
N GLN A 166 -28.64 11.09 -22.92
CA GLN A 166 -29.58 10.27 -22.16
C GLN A 166 -29.04 10.07 -20.73
N PRO A 167 -29.82 10.33 -19.67
CA PRO A 167 -29.46 9.92 -18.31
C PRO A 167 -29.61 8.40 -18.21
N MET A 168 -28.56 7.65 -18.52
CA MET A 168 -28.59 6.17 -18.54
C MET A 168 -28.61 5.54 -17.13
N PHE A 169 -28.44 6.33 -16.07
CA PHE A 169 -28.43 5.82 -14.70
C PHE A 169 -29.21 6.73 -13.74
N VAL A 170 -30.53 6.54 -13.70
CA VAL A 170 -31.37 6.97 -12.57
C VAL A 170 -31.38 5.84 -11.54
N PRO A 171 -31.11 6.10 -10.26
CA PRO A 171 -31.27 5.09 -9.20
C PRO A 171 -32.69 4.49 -9.25
N GLY A 172 -32.80 3.18 -9.48
CA GLY A 172 -34.08 2.46 -9.61
C GLY A 172 -34.47 2.06 -11.05
N ALA A 173 -33.77 2.52 -12.09
CA ALA A 173 -34.05 2.14 -13.49
C ALA A 173 -33.16 0.98 -14.02
N GLY A 174 -32.40 0.32 -13.14
CA GLY A 174 -31.36 -0.65 -13.51
C GLY A 174 -31.85 -2.07 -13.86
N SER A 175 -33.04 -2.24 -14.42
CA SER A 175 -33.54 -3.57 -14.84
C SER A 175 -33.56 -3.81 -16.35
N ALA A 176 -33.19 -2.82 -17.18
CA ALA A 176 -33.37 -2.93 -18.63
C ALA A 176 -32.07 -2.85 -19.46
N LEU A 177 -30.90 -2.65 -18.85
CA LEU A 177 -29.64 -2.67 -19.60
C LEU A 177 -28.62 -3.56 -18.89
N ALA A 178 -28.24 -4.64 -19.58
CA ALA A 178 -27.22 -5.56 -19.14
C ALA A 178 -25.87 -4.82 -19.02
N ASN A 179 -25.50 -4.42 -17.81
CA ASN A 179 -24.17 -3.92 -17.51
C ASN A 179 -23.18 -5.09 -17.56
N THR A 180 -22.51 -5.27 -18.70
CA THR A 180 -21.45 -6.27 -18.93
C THR A 180 -20.08 -5.88 -18.35
N GLY A 181 -19.99 -4.90 -17.44
CA GLY A 181 -18.70 -4.36 -16.99
C GLY A 181 -18.43 -4.34 -15.48
N PHE A 182 -19.42 -4.61 -14.61
CA PHE A 182 -19.24 -4.50 -13.15
C PHE A 182 -19.56 -5.80 -12.38
N SER A 183 -20.00 -6.85 -13.06
CA SER A 183 -20.29 -8.15 -12.44
C SER A 183 -19.04 -8.98 -12.10
N ASP A 184 -17.85 -8.49 -12.43
CA ASP A 184 -16.57 -9.19 -12.22
C ASP A 184 -15.89 -8.82 -10.89
N PHE A 185 -16.23 -7.67 -10.30
CA PHE A 185 -15.58 -7.21 -9.06
C PHE A 185 -16.20 -7.81 -7.78
N THR A 186 -17.39 -8.41 -7.89
CA THR A 186 -17.99 -9.22 -6.83
C THR A 186 -18.69 -10.40 -7.49
N PRO A 187 -18.47 -11.66 -7.05
CA PRO A 187 -19.23 -12.78 -7.56
C PRO A 187 -20.68 -12.64 -7.07
N SER A 188 -21.49 -11.91 -7.83
CA SER A 188 -22.93 -11.97 -7.70
C SER A 188 -23.31 -13.42 -7.94
N LYS A 189 -23.96 -14.01 -6.93
CA LYS A 189 -24.41 -15.39 -6.88
C LYS A 189 -25.17 -15.67 -8.18
N ARG A 190 -24.50 -16.30 -9.17
CA ARG A 190 -25.14 -16.72 -10.42
C ARG A 190 -26.41 -17.45 -10.01
N GLN A 191 -27.56 -16.89 -10.39
CA GLN A 191 -28.82 -17.59 -10.25
C GLN A 191 -28.60 -18.94 -10.94
N LYS A 192 -28.68 -20.02 -10.16
CA LYS A 192 -28.52 -21.37 -10.70
C LYS A 192 -29.53 -21.48 -11.83
N ALA A 193 -29.03 -21.60 -13.06
CA ALA A 193 -29.84 -22.02 -14.17
C ALA A 193 -30.56 -23.28 -13.71
N ASP A 194 -31.89 -23.21 -13.72
CA ASP A 194 -32.82 -24.24 -13.27
C ASP A 194 -32.75 -25.39 -14.29
N ASN A 195 -31.58 -26.03 -14.43
CA ASN A 195 -31.45 -27.30 -15.12
C ASN A 195 -31.79 -28.41 -14.12
N LYS A 196 -33.05 -28.40 -13.73
CA LYS A 196 -33.71 -29.50 -13.04
C LYS A 196 -33.84 -30.62 -14.08
N GLU A 197 -32.78 -31.41 -14.27
CA GLU A 197 -32.87 -32.68 -14.97
C GLU A 197 -33.97 -33.48 -14.27
N LYS A 198 -35.13 -33.58 -14.94
CA LYS A 198 -36.30 -34.30 -14.46
C LYS A 198 -36.05 -35.79 -14.64
N ALA A 199 -35.17 -36.35 -13.81
CA ALA A 199 -35.11 -37.78 -13.65
C ALA A 199 -36.48 -38.27 -13.14
N THR A 200 -37.12 -39.14 -13.90
CA THR A 200 -38.36 -39.80 -13.50
C THR A 200 -38.06 -40.69 -12.30
N ARG A 201 -38.93 -40.62 -11.27
CA ARG A 201 -38.78 -41.43 -10.05
C ARG A 201 -38.84 -42.91 -10.40
N MET A 202 -37.79 -43.66 -10.07
CA MET A 202 -37.82 -45.12 -10.14
C MET A 202 -38.65 -45.69 -8.96
N PRO A 203 -39.32 -46.85 -9.12
CA PRO A 203 -40.07 -47.47 -8.04
C PRO A 203 -39.16 -47.80 -6.85
N ARG A 204 -39.68 -47.67 -5.62
CA ARG A 204 -38.89 -47.75 -4.37
C ARG A 204 -38.11 -49.06 -4.25
N ASN A 205 -38.70 -50.18 -4.67
CA ASN A 205 -38.08 -51.50 -4.62
C ASN A 205 -36.82 -51.58 -5.48
N GLU A 206 -36.90 -51.11 -6.72
CA GLU A 206 -35.76 -51.09 -7.66
C GLU A 206 -34.66 -50.15 -7.16
N LEU A 207 -35.02 -49.03 -6.54
CA LEU A 207 -34.06 -48.12 -5.91
C LEU A 207 -33.32 -48.79 -4.75
N MET A 208 -34.01 -49.59 -3.94
CA MET A 208 -33.38 -50.32 -2.83
C MET A 208 -32.37 -51.35 -3.35
N ASP A 209 -32.71 -52.09 -4.39
CA ASP A 209 -31.84 -53.12 -4.95
C ASP A 209 -30.56 -52.49 -5.53
N VAL A 210 -30.69 -51.39 -6.28
CA VAL A 210 -29.53 -50.63 -6.80
C VAL A 210 -28.70 -50.02 -5.67
N LEU A 211 -29.35 -49.52 -4.60
CA LEU A 211 -28.66 -49.00 -3.42
C LEU A 211 -27.85 -50.08 -2.71
N PHE A 212 -28.39 -51.29 -2.53
CA PHE A 212 -27.67 -52.38 -1.89
C PHE A 212 -26.44 -52.81 -2.69
N VAL A 213 -26.55 -52.89 -4.02
CA VAL A 213 -25.38 -53.15 -4.89
C VAL A 213 -24.33 -52.04 -4.77
N ALA A 214 -24.75 -50.77 -4.67
CA ALA A 214 -23.83 -49.65 -4.49
C ALA A 214 -23.10 -49.73 -3.13
N PHE A 215 -23.82 -50.05 -2.05
CA PHE A 215 -23.26 -50.17 -0.70
C PHE A 215 -22.40 -51.42 -0.49
N ASP A 216 -22.61 -52.47 -1.28
CA ASP A 216 -21.73 -53.64 -1.32
C ASP A 216 -20.34 -53.28 -1.89
N ARG A 217 -20.32 -52.44 -2.94
CA ARG A 217 -19.06 -51.95 -3.52
C ARG A 217 -18.30 -50.99 -2.59
N TYR A 218 -19.01 -50.08 -1.92
CA TYR A 218 -18.41 -49.15 -0.96
C TYR A 218 -19.29 -49.03 0.29
N PRO A 219 -18.76 -49.34 1.50
CA PRO A 219 -19.55 -49.27 2.74
C PRO A 219 -20.06 -47.87 3.11
N TYR A 220 -19.41 -46.82 2.59
CA TYR A 220 -19.71 -45.43 2.88
C TYR A 220 -19.88 -44.63 1.60
N TRP A 221 -21.00 -43.94 1.45
CA TRP A 221 -21.29 -43.13 0.27
C TRP A 221 -21.70 -41.70 0.63
N SER A 222 -21.19 -40.71 -0.12
CA SER A 222 -21.65 -39.33 0.02
C SER A 222 -23.00 -39.12 -0.68
N PHE A 223 -23.81 -38.17 -0.20
CA PHE A 223 -25.09 -37.85 -0.84
C PHE A 223 -24.94 -37.50 -2.33
N LYS A 224 -23.89 -36.75 -2.66
CA LYS A 224 -23.62 -36.30 -4.03
C LYS A 224 -23.22 -37.48 -4.92
N GLY A 225 -22.41 -38.42 -4.41
CA GLY A 225 -22.02 -39.62 -5.12
C GLY A 225 -23.21 -40.53 -5.44
N LEU A 226 -24.13 -40.73 -4.49
CA LEU A 226 -25.36 -41.50 -4.73
C LEU A 226 -26.29 -40.80 -5.72
N LEU A 227 -26.37 -39.47 -5.66
CA LEU A 227 -27.17 -38.68 -6.58
C LEU A 227 -26.67 -38.81 -8.03
N GLU A 228 -25.35 -38.82 -8.22
CA GLU A 228 -24.71 -38.98 -9.52
C GLU A 228 -24.81 -40.41 -10.06
N HIS A 229 -24.65 -41.41 -9.19
CA HIS A 229 -24.71 -42.82 -9.58
C HIS A 229 -26.14 -43.27 -9.96
N ILE A 230 -27.14 -42.85 -9.18
CA ILE A 230 -28.52 -43.34 -9.32
C ILE A 230 -29.37 -42.36 -10.14
N ARG A 231 -28.90 -41.12 -10.33
CA ARG A 231 -29.58 -40.04 -11.07
C ARG A 231 -31.06 -39.91 -10.69
N GLN A 232 -31.39 -39.99 -9.40
CA GLN A 232 -32.75 -39.82 -8.89
C GLN A 232 -32.97 -38.42 -8.31
N PRO A 233 -34.20 -37.89 -8.26
CA PRO A 233 -34.46 -36.61 -7.63
C PRO A 233 -33.98 -36.59 -6.16
N SER A 234 -33.26 -35.54 -5.78
CA SER A 234 -32.59 -35.42 -4.47
C SER A 234 -33.54 -35.55 -3.28
N GLN A 235 -34.80 -35.17 -3.42
CA GLN A 235 -35.81 -35.30 -2.38
C GLN A 235 -36.19 -36.76 -2.13
N TYR A 236 -36.47 -37.51 -3.21
CA TYR A 236 -36.91 -38.90 -3.14
C TYR A 236 -35.79 -39.83 -2.66
N LEU A 237 -34.57 -39.59 -3.13
CA LEU A 237 -33.40 -40.32 -2.65
C LEU A 237 -33.17 -40.13 -1.14
N LYS A 238 -33.39 -38.92 -0.60
CA LYS A 238 -33.26 -38.67 0.85
C LYS A 238 -34.32 -39.40 1.68
N GLU A 239 -35.56 -39.47 1.20
CA GLU A 239 -36.64 -40.20 1.89
C GLU A 239 -36.29 -41.68 2.02
N VAL A 240 -35.87 -42.29 0.91
CA VAL A 240 -35.46 -43.70 0.88
C VAL A 240 -34.21 -43.95 1.72
N LEU A 241 -33.18 -43.09 1.64
CA LEU A 241 -31.98 -43.21 2.45
C LEU A 241 -32.23 -43.03 3.95
N ASN A 242 -33.24 -42.25 4.37
CA ASN A 242 -33.59 -42.11 5.78
C ASN A 242 -34.15 -43.42 6.36
N ASP A 243 -34.89 -44.18 5.54
CA ASP A 243 -35.46 -45.45 5.96
C ASP A 243 -34.39 -46.53 6.15
N ILE A 244 -33.40 -46.63 5.25
CA ILE A 244 -32.43 -47.74 5.21
C ILE A 244 -31.03 -47.41 5.70
N CYS A 245 -30.63 -46.14 5.71
CA CYS A 245 -29.27 -45.70 6.04
C CYS A 245 -29.21 -44.86 7.33
N ILE A 246 -27.99 -44.76 7.87
CA ILE A 246 -27.61 -43.83 8.92
C ILE A 246 -26.67 -42.80 8.30
N LEU A 247 -26.93 -41.51 8.54
CA LEU A 247 -26.03 -40.43 8.14
C LEU A 247 -25.00 -40.20 9.24
N ASN A 248 -23.72 -40.41 8.92
CA ASN A 248 -22.63 -40.13 9.83
C ASN A 248 -22.41 -38.61 9.92
N LYS A 249 -22.70 -38.02 11.07
CA LYS A 249 -22.57 -36.55 11.28
C LYS A 249 -21.18 -36.12 11.77
N ARG A 250 -20.34 -37.06 12.20
CA ARG A 250 -19.00 -36.80 12.78
C ARG A 250 -17.99 -37.87 12.37
N GLY A 251 -16.71 -37.50 12.36
CA GLY A 251 -15.59 -38.38 12.03
C GLY A 251 -15.09 -38.24 10.59
N PRO A 252 -14.09 -39.03 10.18
CA PRO A 252 -13.51 -39.00 8.83
C PRO A 252 -14.54 -39.24 7.70
N TYR A 253 -15.63 -39.95 8.01
CA TYR A 253 -16.74 -40.21 7.09
C TYR A 253 -17.96 -39.32 7.34
N ALA A 254 -17.77 -38.13 7.93
CA ALA A 254 -18.84 -37.18 8.16
C ALA A 254 -19.47 -36.73 6.83
N GLY A 255 -20.81 -36.76 6.76
CA GLY A 255 -21.58 -36.47 5.55
C GLY A 255 -21.83 -37.69 4.66
N ASN A 256 -21.32 -38.87 5.02
CA ASN A 256 -21.58 -40.11 4.30
C ASN A 256 -22.73 -40.93 4.94
N TYR A 257 -23.47 -41.63 4.10
CA TYR A 257 -24.46 -42.62 4.47
C TYR A 257 -23.81 -43.99 4.60
N GLN A 258 -24.26 -44.75 5.58
CA GLN A 258 -23.97 -46.18 5.77
C GLN A 258 -25.28 -46.93 5.93
N LEU A 259 -25.36 -48.20 5.51
CA LEU A 259 -26.56 -49.01 5.73
C LEU A 259 -26.79 -49.27 7.22
N LYS A 260 -28.06 -49.37 7.65
CA LYS A 260 -28.39 -49.85 9.00
C LYS A 260 -27.94 -51.33 9.13
N PRO A 261 -27.46 -51.74 10.31
CA PRO A 261 -26.96 -53.10 10.55
C PRO A 261 -28.02 -54.18 10.29
N GLU A 262 -29.30 -53.84 10.42
CA GLU A 262 -30.44 -54.72 10.12
C GLU A 262 -30.51 -55.15 8.64
N TYR A 263 -30.07 -54.30 7.71
CA TYR A 263 -30.07 -54.60 6.28
C TYR A 263 -28.77 -55.26 5.81
N VAL A 264 -27.67 -55.05 6.54
CA VAL A 264 -26.37 -55.73 6.31
C VAL A 264 -26.44 -57.22 6.69
N GLN A 265 -27.21 -57.55 7.73
CA GLN A 265 -27.45 -58.95 8.11
C GLN A 265 -28.39 -59.66 7.12
N ARG A 266 -29.29 -58.90 6.48
CA ARG A 266 -30.23 -59.45 5.51
C ARG A 266 -29.56 -59.77 4.16
N SER A 267 -28.57 -58.97 3.72
CA SER A 267 -27.77 -59.30 2.54
C SER A 267 -26.92 -60.55 2.77
N THR A 268 -26.23 -60.64 3.92
CA THR A 268 -25.42 -61.82 4.28
C THR A 268 -26.26 -63.09 4.50
N ALA A 269 -27.49 -62.98 5.02
CA ALA A 269 -28.42 -64.11 5.15
C ALA A 269 -29.05 -64.52 3.80
N ALA A 270 -29.25 -63.59 2.86
CA ALA A 270 -29.73 -63.90 1.52
C ALA A 270 -28.67 -64.68 0.71
N GLU A 271 -27.39 -64.34 0.87
CA GLU A 271 -26.29 -64.98 0.15
C GLU A 271 -25.97 -66.41 0.62
N GLN A 272 -26.27 -66.75 1.88
CA GLN A 272 -26.16 -68.12 2.38
C GLN A 272 -27.30 -69.05 1.91
N SER A 273 -28.36 -68.50 1.32
CA SER A 273 -29.49 -69.29 0.79
C SER A 273 -29.43 -69.57 -0.72
N SER A 274 -28.50 -68.93 -1.46
CA SER A 274 -28.36 -69.08 -2.91
C SER A 274 -27.09 -69.81 -3.37
N GLY A 275 -26.24 -70.26 -2.44
CA GLY A 275 -24.94 -70.90 -2.74
C GLY A 275 -24.93 -72.41 -2.98
N ALA A 276 -26.00 -73.00 -3.54
CA ALA A 276 -26.03 -74.45 -3.82
C ALA A 276 -26.87 -74.82 -5.05
N ALA A 277 -26.31 -74.65 -6.27
CA ALA A 277 -26.52 -75.56 -7.41
C ALA A 277 -25.70 -75.15 -8.65
N LYS A 278 -24.73 -76.01 -8.98
CA LYS A 278 -24.23 -76.44 -10.33
C LYS A 278 -23.79 -75.36 -11.33
N ASP A 279 -22.50 -75.26 -11.66
CA ASP A 279 -21.69 -76.18 -12.49
C ASP A 279 -22.21 -76.38 -13.92
N SER A 280 -21.58 -75.69 -14.88
CA SER A 280 -20.94 -76.30 -16.08
C SER A 280 -20.66 -75.24 -17.17
N GLY A 281 -19.43 -75.21 -17.72
CA GLY A 281 -19.21 -74.85 -19.13
C GLY A 281 -18.30 -73.67 -19.49
N THR A 282 -16.99 -73.83 -19.31
CA THR A 282 -15.85 -73.15 -19.99
C THR A 282 -15.74 -73.58 -21.48
N PRO A 283 -14.84 -73.08 -22.37
CA PRO A 283 -14.35 -71.72 -22.72
C PRO A 283 -14.36 -71.42 -24.26
N SER A 284 -14.07 -70.18 -24.67
CA SER A 284 -13.35 -69.79 -25.92
C SER A 284 -13.19 -68.25 -25.94
N SER A 285 -12.16 -67.55 -26.43
CA SER A 285 -10.74 -67.71 -26.80
C SER A 285 -10.32 -66.40 -27.51
N GLY A 286 -9.09 -65.90 -27.33
CA GLY A 286 -8.40 -64.90 -28.19
C GLY A 286 -8.33 -63.48 -27.61
N ASP A 287 -7.24 -63.10 -26.91
CA ASP A 287 -5.94 -62.51 -27.37
C ASP A 287 -5.92 -61.02 -26.96
N GLU A 288 -5.06 -60.56 -26.02
CA GLU A 288 -3.63 -60.19 -26.18
C GLU A 288 -3.48 -59.02 -27.19
N ASP A 289 -2.87 -57.86 -26.95
CA ASP A 289 -2.03 -57.29 -25.89
C ASP A 289 -1.99 -55.74 -26.08
N GLU A 290 -1.44 -55.05 -25.08
CA GLU A 290 -0.42 -53.98 -25.17
C GLU A 290 -0.67 -52.76 -24.27
N ASP A 291 0.28 -52.65 -23.34
CA ASP A 291 0.52 -51.62 -22.35
C ASP A 291 0.89 -50.27 -22.99
N GLU A 292 0.41 -49.17 -22.41
CA GLU A 292 1.11 -47.89 -22.46
C GLU A 292 1.06 -47.23 -21.07
N GLU A 293 2.20 -47.32 -20.38
CA GLU A 293 2.55 -46.51 -19.22
C GLU A 293 2.71 -45.05 -19.65
N GLU A 294 2.11 -44.09 -18.94
CA GLU A 294 2.71 -42.76 -18.85
C GLU A 294 2.50 -42.08 -17.48
N ALA A 295 3.59 -42.11 -16.73
CA ALA A 295 4.17 -41.07 -15.88
C ALA A 295 3.30 -40.25 -14.92
N MET A 296 3.60 -40.40 -13.63
CA MET A 296 3.18 -39.54 -12.53
C MET A 296 3.75 -38.12 -12.65
N GLU A 297 2.90 -37.11 -12.42
CA GLU A 297 3.28 -35.73 -12.18
C GLU A 297 4.06 -35.57 -10.86
N THR A 298 5.18 -34.86 -10.92
CA THR A 298 5.83 -34.27 -9.75
C THR A 298 5.71 -32.75 -9.86
N ILE A 299 5.01 -32.12 -8.92
CA ILE A 299 5.04 -30.67 -8.71
C ILE A 299 5.71 -30.42 -7.36
N HIS A 300 6.89 -29.80 -7.39
CA HIS A 300 7.56 -29.24 -6.22
C HIS A 300 7.05 -27.81 -5.94
N VAL A 301 7.12 -27.43 -4.67
CA VAL A 301 7.04 -26.03 -4.21
C VAL A 301 8.28 -25.26 -4.63
#